data_AF-A0A8S9UK06-F1
#
_entry.id   AF-A0A8S9UK06-F1
#
_cell.length_a   1.000
_cell.length_b   1.000
_cell.length_c   1.000
_cell.angle_alpha   90.00
_cell.angle_beta   90.00
_cell.angle_gamma   90.00
#
_symmetry.space_group_name_H-M   'P 1'
#
loop_
_entity.id
_entity.type
_entity.pdbx_description
1 polymer ?
#
loop_
_entity_poly.entity_id
_entity_poly.type
_entity_poly.pdbx_seq_one_letter_code
_entity_poly.pdbx_strand_id
1 'polypeptide(L)'
;MFDNLRLCGGTVTVANKATAPIQGVGTVTIYVKDSENKLQKLELTNVLFLPGLRKNLISVTPLALKGVVFDFHTTPGKVILQLGSKTLTSESENGVCVLKAMNKELVALYVFPRLTIDLAHRRFGHAPSPFLPKCWPRK
;
A
#
# COMPACT_ATOMS: atom_id res chain seq x y z
N MET A 1 4.63 -5.14 5.41
CA MET A 1 5.36 -5.83 6.49
C MET A 1 5.91 -4.75 7.43
N PHE A 2 6.05 -5.04 8.72
CA PHE A 2 6.73 -4.11 9.65
C PHE A 2 8.23 -4.14 9.39
N ASP A 3 8.84 -2.96 9.25
CA ASP A 3 10.29 -2.79 9.09
C ASP A 3 11.01 -3.00 10.44
N ASN A 4 10.35 -2.61 11.52
CA ASN A 4 10.71 -2.96 12.89
C ASN A 4 9.42 -3.28 13.66
N LEU A 5 9.44 -4.34 14.46
CA LEU A 5 8.32 -4.70 15.34
C LEU A 5 8.88 -4.97 16.73
N ARG A 6 8.44 -4.17 17.70
CA ARG A 6 8.72 -4.41 19.11
C ARG A 6 7.47 -4.99 19.75
N LEU A 7 7.61 -6.15 20.37
CA LEU A 7 6.50 -6.76 21.13
C LEU A 7 6.12 -5.85 22.30
N CYS A 8 4.83 -5.65 22.47
CA CYS A 8 4.26 -4.93 23.59
C CYS A 8 2.89 -5.53 23.92
N GLY A 9 2.51 -5.45 25.20
CA GLY A 9 1.16 -5.80 25.64
C GLY A 9 0.27 -4.57 25.68
N GLY A 10 -1.04 -4.79 25.70
CA GLY A 10 -2.04 -3.73 25.86
C GLY A 10 -3.32 -4.03 25.09
N THR A 11 -4.26 -3.10 25.17
CA THR A 11 -5.52 -3.15 24.42
C THR A 11 -5.79 -1.80 23.77
N VAL A 12 -6.48 -1.83 22.64
CA VAL A 12 -6.97 -0.61 21.97
C VAL A 12 -8.44 -0.79 21.63
N THR A 13 -9.20 0.30 21.76
CA THR A 13 -10.58 0.37 21.29
C THR A 13 -10.58 0.76 19.81
N VAL A 14 -11.13 -0.10 18.96
CA VAL A 14 -11.26 0.16 17.53
C VAL A 14 -12.60 0.83 17.20
N ALA A 15 -12.78 1.25 15.94
CA ALA A 15 -13.91 2.09 15.52
C ALA A 15 -15.31 1.53 15.84
N ASN A 16 -15.47 0.20 15.91
CA ASN A 16 -16.73 -0.45 16.29
C ASN A 16 -16.91 -0.59 17.82
N LYS A 17 -16.12 0.14 18.62
CA LYS A 17 -16.08 0.08 20.09
C LYS A 17 -15.60 -1.25 20.67
N ALA A 18 -15.19 -2.22 19.84
CA ALA A 18 -14.57 -3.44 20.34
C ALA A 18 -13.16 -3.15 20.85
N THR A 19 -12.74 -3.88 21.89
CA THR A 19 -11.36 -3.89 22.36
C THR A 19 -10.60 -5.02 21.70
N ALA A 20 -9.39 -4.73 21.20
CA ALA A 20 -8.52 -5.71 20.60
C ALA A 20 -7.13 -5.70 21.26
N PRO A 21 -6.49 -6.88 21.45
CA PRO A 21 -5.17 -6.97 22.05
C PRO A 21 -4.10 -6.45 21.09
N ILE A 22 -3.24 -5.59 21.62
CA ILE A 22 -2.02 -5.14 20.95
C ILE A 22 -0.94 -6.18 21.25
N GLN A 23 -0.26 -6.67 20.21
CA GLN A 23 0.87 -7.60 20.35
C GLN A 23 2.22 -6.93 20.06
N GLY A 24 2.21 -5.77 19.42
CA GLY A 24 3.43 -5.04 19.14
C GLY A 24 3.17 -3.65 18.60
N VAL A 25 4.25 -2.89 18.53
CA VAL A 25 4.29 -1.56 17.92
C VAL A 25 5.51 -1.49 17.02
N GLY A 26 5.39 -0.79 15.90
CA GLY A 26 6.46 -0.73 14.95
C GLY A 26 6.28 0.27 13.84
N THR A 27 7.16 0.17 12.85
CA THR A 27 7.18 1.03 11.66
C THR A 27 6.76 0.24 10.44
N VAL A 28 5.88 0.80 9.63
CA VAL A 28 5.42 0.20 8.38
C VAL A 28 5.64 1.19 7.24
N THR A 29 6.40 0.76 6.24
CA THR A 29 6.43 1.43 4.95
C THR A 29 5.27 0.93 4.07
N ILE A 30 4.46 1.85 3.54
CA ILE A 30 3.49 1.56 2.48
C ILE A 30 3.78 2.40 1.23
N TYR A 31 3.49 1.84 0.07
CA TYR A 31 3.56 2.56 -1.20
C TYR A 31 2.16 2.86 -1.69
N VAL A 32 1.89 4.11 -2.03
CA VAL A 32 0.58 4.59 -2.48
C VAL A 32 0.76 5.43 -3.73
N LYS A 33 -0.24 5.45 -4.61
CA LYS A 33 -0.25 6.40 -5.73
C LYS A 33 -0.85 7.72 -5.27
N ASP A 34 -0.23 8.81 -5.65
CA ASP A 34 -0.85 10.13 -5.54
C ASP A 34 -1.88 10.37 -6.66
N SER A 35 -2.50 11.54 -6.63
CA SER A 35 -3.47 11.98 -7.64
C SER A 35 -2.93 11.99 -9.07
N GLU A 36 -1.60 12.03 -9.26
CA GLU A 36 -0.92 12.01 -10.55
C GLU A 36 -0.46 10.59 -10.95
N ASN A 37 -0.96 9.55 -10.25
CA ASN A 37 -0.54 8.16 -10.43
C ASN A 37 0.95 7.88 -10.13
N LYS A 38 1.66 8.81 -9.49
CA LYS A 38 3.05 8.64 -9.12
C LYS A 38 3.16 7.89 -7.80
N LEU A 39 4.13 6.98 -7.74
CA LEU A 39 4.37 6.17 -6.54
C LEU A 39 5.00 7.02 -5.44
N GLN A 40 4.33 7.07 -4.30
CA GLN A 40 4.78 7.73 -3.08
C GLN A 40 5.08 6.70 -2.00
N LYS A 41 6.22 6.84 -1.34
CA LYS A 41 6.57 6.08 -0.13
C LYS A 41 6.01 6.81 1.08
N LEU A 42 5.22 6.13 1.90
CA LEU A 42 4.73 6.61 3.19
C LEU A 42 5.29 5.74 4.30
N GLU A 43 5.98 6.36 5.25
CA GLU A 43 6.50 5.69 6.43
C GLU A 43 5.60 6.01 7.62
N LEU A 44 4.97 4.97 8.17
CA LEU A 44 4.08 5.07 9.32
C LEU A 44 4.82 4.53 10.55
N THR A 45 5.14 5.43 11.49
CA THR A 45 5.75 5.08 12.77
C THR A 45 4.69 4.90 13.86
N ASN A 46 5.02 4.11 14.89
CA ASN A 46 4.14 3.78 16.01
C ASN A 46 2.82 3.10 15.58
N VAL A 47 2.89 2.24 14.57
CA VAL A 47 1.76 1.43 14.09
C VAL A 47 1.56 0.27 15.05
N LEU A 48 0.32 0.08 15.52
CA LEU A 48 -0.04 -1.02 16.41
C LEU A 48 -0.26 -2.32 15.61
N PHE A 49 0.32 -3.42 16.08
CA PHE A 49 0.12 -4.75 15.52
C PHE A 49 -0.97 -5.49 16.31
N LEU A 50 -2.09 -5.73 15.63
CA LEU A 50 -3.25 -6.45 16.16
C LEU A 50 -3.56 -7.62 15.21
N PRO A 51 -3.15 -8.87 15.52
CA PRO A 51 -3.35 -10.00 14.61
C PRO A 51 -4.82 -10.37 14.40
N GLY A 52 -5.71 -9.96 15.31
CA GLY A 52 -7.15 -10.19 15.18
C GLY A 52 -7.83 -9.31 14.12
N LEU A 53 -7.15 -8.29 13.58
CA LEU A 53 -7.70 -7.43 12.54
C LEU A 53 -7.43 -8.01 11.15
N ARG A 54 -8.51 -8.21 10.37
CA ARG A 54 -8.43 -8.66 8.97
C ARG A 54 -8.02 -7.54 8.00
N LYS A 55 -8.14 -6.28 8.41
CA LYS A 55 -7.77 -5.10 7.63
C LYS A 55 -7.04 -4.10 8.51
N ASN A 56 -6.11 -3.35 7.93
CA ASN A 56 -5.43 -2.27 8.62
C ASN A 56 -6.39 -1.09 8.81
N LEU A 57 -6.34 -0.49 9.99
CA LEU A 57 -7.08 0.73 10.29
C LEU A 57 -6.09 1.88 10.39
N ILE A 58 -6.47 3.02 9.82
CA ILE A 58 -5.71 4.26 9.91
C ILE A 58 -6.51 5.20 10.80
N SER A 59 -5.91 5.63 11.90
CA SER A 59 -6.54 6.59 12.80
C SER A 59 -6.40 8.00 12.26
N VAL A 60 -7.53 8.70 12.13
CA VAL A 60 -7.59 10.08 11.60
C VAL A 60 -6.92 11.05 12.56
N THR A 61 -7.22 10.97 13.86
CA THR A 61 -6.75 11.95 14.86
C THR A 61 -5.23 12.05 14.95
N PRO A 62 -4.45 10.95 15.06
CA PRO A 62 -2.99 11.03 15.10
C PRO A 62 -2.37 11.57 13.81
N LEU A 63 -2.97 11.32 12.65
CA LEU A 63 -2.51 11.88 11.38
C LEU A 63 -2.84 13.37 11.28
N ALA A 64 -4.01 13.79 11.74
CA ALA A 64 -4.38 15.20 11.80
C ALA A 64 -3.43 16.00 12.70
N LEU A 65 -3.05 15.46 13.86
CA LEU A 65 -2.04 16.06 14.74
C LEU A 65 -0.65 16.15 14.09
N LYS A 66 -0.34 15.29 13.12
CA LYS A 66 0.89 15.35 12.30
C LYS A 66 0.76 16.29 11.11
N GLY A 67 -0.33 17.06 11.00
CA GLY A 67 -0.55 18.05 9.94
C GLY A 67 -1.22 17.49 8.68
N VAL A 68 -1.77 16.28 8.72
CA VAL A 68 -2.56 15.74 7.60
C VAL A 68 -3.96 16.34 7.63
N VAL A 69 -4.35 17.03 6.56
CA VAL A 69 -5.70 17.55 6.38
C VAL A 69 -6.55 16.48 5.71
N PHE A 70 -7.74 16.22 6.27
CA PHE A 70 -8.70 15.28 5.72
C PHE A 70 -9.91 16.04 5.17
N ASP A 71 -10.17 15.89 3.89
CA ASP A 71 -11.34 16.43 3.21
C ASP A 71 -12.29 15.29 2.84
N PHE A 72 -13.43 15.27 3.53
CA PHE A 72 -14.53 14.32 3.34
C PHE A 72 -15.68 14.90 2.51
N HIS A 73 -15.58 16.16 2.07
CA HIS A 73 -16.70 16.94 1.55
C HIS A 73 -16.60 17.16 0.05
N THR A 74 -15.38 17.35 -0.50
CA THR A 74 -15.18 17.68 -1.92
C THR A 74 -15.63 16.58 -2.87
N THR A 75 -15.50 15.30 -2.47
CA THR A 75 -15.94 14.18 -3.29
C THR A 75 -16.71 13.18 -2.46
N PRO A 76 -18.04 13.06 -2.65
CA PRO A 76 -18.86 12.11 -1.92
C PRO A 76 -18.31 10.69 -1.99
N GLY A 77 -18.20 10.04 -0.83
CA GLY A 77 -17.69 8.67 -0.71
C GLY A 77 -16.17 8.53 -0.80
N LYS A 78 -15.41 9.62 -0.90
CA LYS A 78 -13.95 9.60 -0.87
C LYS A 78 -13.42 10.52 0.22
N VAL A 79 -12.19 10.25 0.62
CA VAL A 79 -11.41 11.08 1.53
C VAL A 79 -10.16 11.51 0.81
N ILE A 80 -9.95 12.81 0.76
CA ILE A 80 -8.72 13.39 0.25
C ILE A 80 -7.84 13.69 1.48
N LEU A 81 -6.66 13.10 1.52
CA LEU A 81 -5.65 13.33 2.54
C LEU A 81 -4.58 14.24 1.96
N GLN A 82 -4.31 15.37 2.60
CA GLN A 82 -3.30 16.34 2.17
C GLN A 82 -2.24 16.52 3.26
N LEU A 83 -0.97 16.47 2.87
CA LEU A 83 0.17 16.78 3.73
C LEU A 83 1.18 17.63 2.94
N GLY A 84 1.18 18.94 3.20
CA GLY A 84 1.94 19.89 2.40
C GLY A 84 1.49 19.86 0.94
N SER A 85 2.41 19.57 0.01
CA SER A 85 2.11 19.42 -1.42
C SER A 85 1.65 18.02 -1.84
N LYS A 86 1.61 17.05 -0.93
CA LYS A 86 1.23 15.67 -1.24
C LYS A 86 -0.26 15.48 -1.02
N THR A 87 -0.92 14.90 -2.01
CA THR A 87 -2.35 14.57 -1.96
C THR A 87 -2.56 13.09 -2.27
N LEU A 88 -3.32 12.41 -1.40
CA LEU A 88 -3.76 11.04 -1.58
C LEU A 88 -5.28 11.00 -1.57
N THR A 89 -5.88 10.21 -2.45
CA THR A 89 -7.34 10.07 -2.52
C THR A 89 -7.72 8.64 -2.23
N SER A 90 -8.66 8.45 -1.30
CA SER A 90 -9.22 7.13 -1.02
C SER A 90 -10.21 6.71 -2.11
N GLU A 91 -10.44 5.41 -2.20
CA GLU A 91 -11.57 4.85 -2.94
C GLU A 91 -12.70 4.49 -1.97
N SER A 92 -13.91 4.30 -2.52
CA SER A 92 -15.05 3.79 -1.77
C SER A 92 -15.25 2.32 -2.10
N GLU A 93 -15.23 1.47 -1.09
CA GLU A 93 -15.59 0.06 -1.23
C GLU A 93 -16.59 -0.29 -0.12
N ASN A 94 -17.82 -0.68 -0.51
CA ASN A 94 -18.90 -1.06 0.40
C ASN A 94 -19.20 0.00 1.49
N GLY A 95 -19.16 1.29 1.12
CA GLY A 95 -19.41 2.40 2.05
C GLY A 95 -18.25 2.71 3.00
N VAL A 96 -17.09 2.08 2.83
CA VAL A 96 -15.88 2.34 3.61
C VAL A 96 -14.84 3.00 2.72
N CYS A 97 -14.16 4.02 3.25
CA CYS A 97 -13.06 4.69 2.57
C CYS A 97 -11.79 3.85 2.69
N VAL A 98 -11.24 3.41 1.55
CA VAL A 98 -10.10 2.50 1.47
C VAL A 98 -8.94 3.17 0.74
N LEU A 99 -7.76 3.14 1.35
CA LEU A 99 -6.51 3.48 0.68
C LEU A 99 -5.88 2.22 0.10
N LYS A 100 -5.79 2.15 -1.23
CA LYS A 100 -5.12 1.05 -1.92
C LYS A 100 -3.61 1.20 -1.82
N ALA A 101 -3.04 0.56 -0.80
CA ALA A 101 -1.60 0.41 -0.67
C ALA A 101 -1.09 -0.70 -1.62
N MET A 102 0.00 -0.43 -2.33
CA MET A 102 0.73 -1.44 -3.09
C MET A 102 1.82 -2.06 -2.20
N ASN A 103 1.83 -3.39 -2.13
CA ASN A 103 2.90 -4.13 -1.47
C ASN A 103 4.18 -4.03 -2.30
N LYS A 104 5.35 -3.93 -1.64
CA LYS A 104 6.68 -3.86 -2.26
C LYS A 104 6.92 -5.00 -3.27
N GLU A 105 6.39 -6.19 -2.98
CA GLU A 105 6.45 -7.37 -3.86
C GLU A 105 5.66 -7.16 -5.17
N LEU A 106 4.53 -6.47 -5.10
CA LEU A 106 3.71 -6.12 -6.28
C LEU A 106 4.33 -4.97 -7.07
N VAL A 107 4.97 -4.00 -6.42
CA VAL A 107 5.72 -2.92 -7.09
C VAL A 107 6.91 -3.49 -7.89
N ALA A 108 7.59 -4.51 -7.36
CA ALA A 108 8.67 -5.21 -8.06
C ALA A 108 8.17 -6.07 -9.25
N LEU A 109 6.93 -6.58 -9.18
CA LEU A 109 6.27 -7.32 -10.27
C LEU A 109 5.70 -6.40 -11.38
N TYR A 110 5.41 -5.13 -11.09
CA TYR A 110 4.72 -4.21 -12.01
C TYR A 110 5.64 -3.41 -12.94
N VAL A 111 6.96 -3.50 -12.76
CA VAL A 111 7.91 -2.96 -13.74
C VAL A 111 8.11 -4.05 -14.79
N PHE A 112 7.32 -4.06 -15.86
CA PHE A 112 7.75 -4.70 -17.10
C PHE A 112 8.82 -3.78 -17.71
N PRO A 113 10.12 -4.15 -17.76
CA PRO A 113 10.91 -3.67 -18.87
C PRO A 113 10.19 -4.14 -20.14
N ARG A 114 10.15 -3.33 -21.21
CA ARG A 114 9.70 -3.86 -22.51
C ARG A 114 10.39 -5.20 -22.71
N LEU A 115 9.60 -6.25 -22.91
CA LEU A 115 10.12 -7.61 -23.06
C LEU A 115 10.88 -7.65 -24.40
N THR A 116 12.18 -7.37 -24.34
CA THR A 116 13.07 -7.48 -25.50
C THR A 116 13.48 -8.94 -25.67
N ILE A 117 13.83 -9.31 -26.90
CA ILE A 117 14.34 -10.65 -27.23
C ILE A 117 15.52 -11.00 -26.33
N ASP A 118 16.41 -10.05 -26.05
CA ASP A 118 17.56 -10.25 -25.14
C ASP A 118 17.15 -10.54 -23.69
N LEU A 119 16.13 -9.84 -23.19
CA LEU A 119 15.63 -10.07 -21.83
C LEU A 119 14.92 -11.42 -21.70
N ALA A 120 14.19 -11.84 -22.73
CA ALA A 120 13.60 -13.18 -22.79
C ALA A 120 14.69 -14.27 -22.88
N HIS A 121 15.70 -14.09 -23.72
CA HIS A 121 16.82 -15.02 -23.89
C HIS A 121 17.60 -15.26 -22.59
N ARG A 122 17.83 -14.21 -21.79
CA ARG A 122 18.48 -14.32 -20.46
C ARG A 122 17.61 -15.03 -19.44
N ARG A 123 16.28 -14.84 -19.46
CA ARG A 123 15.34 -15.43 -18.49
C ARG A 123 15.03 -16.90 -18.75
N PHE A 124 14.97 -17.32 -20.01
CA PHE A 124 14.71 -18.71 -20.40
C PHE A 124 16.00 -19.54 -20.58
N GLY A 125 17.13 -19.10 -20.01
CA GLY A 125 18.35 -19.90 -19.94
C GLY A 125 19.04 -20.15 -21.28
N HIS A 126 19.20 -19.12 -22.13
CA HIS A 126 19.87 -19.21 -23.44
C HIS A 126 19.17 -20.11 -24.47
N ALA A 127 17.83 -20.16 -24.45
CA ALA A 127 17.06 -20.80 -25.50
C ALA A 127 17.46 -20.22 -26.89
N PRO A 128 17.83 -21.04 -27.89
CA PRO A 128 18.36 -20.53 -29.15
C PRO A 128 17.39 -19.54 -29.82
N SER A 129 17.90 -18.39 -30.25
CA SER A 129 17.17 -17.32 -30.96
C SER A 129 16.04 -17.78 -31.90
N PRO A 130 16.21 -18.81 -32.76
CA PRO A 130 15.14 -19.26 -33.65
C PRO A 130 13.91 -19.89 -32.97
N PHE A 131 13.94 -20.24 -31.69
CA PHE A 131 12.81 -20.85 -30.97
C PHE A 131 11.93 -19.86 -30.22
N LEU A 132 12.44 -18.66 -29.91
CA LEU A 132 11.73 -17.64 -29.14
C LEU A 132 10.46 -17.06 -29.81
N PRO A 133 10.37 -16.91 -31.15
CA PRO A 133 9.16 -16.38 -31.80
C PRO A 133 7.94 -17.31 -31.71
N LYS A 134 8.14 -18.61 -31.43
CA LYS A 134 7.04 -19.59 -31.31
C LYS A 134 6.34 -19.56 -29.94
N CYS A 135 7.01 -19.04 -28.92
CA CYS A 135 6.47 -18.94 -27.55
C CYS A 135 5.87 -17.56 -27.24
N TRP A 136 5.91 -16.64 -28.21
CA TRP A 136 5.32 -15.31 -28.05
C TRP A 136 3.80 -15.38 -28.26
N PRO A 137 2.98 -14.81 -27.37
CA PRO A 137 1.53 -14.75 -27.58
C PRO A 137 1.27 -13.90 -28.82
N ARG A 138 0.78 -14.53 -29.88
CA ARG A 138 0.23 -13.80 -31.03
C ARG A 138 -1.04 -13.09 -30.53
N LYS A 139 -1.11 -11.79 -30.78
CA LYS A 139 -2.32 -11.00 -30.53
C LYS A 139 -3.52 -11.58 -31.25
#